data_AF-A0A954TG64-F1
#
_entry.id   AF-A0A954TG64-F1
#
_cell.length_a   1.000
_cell.length_b   1.000
_cell.length_c   1.000
_cell.angle_alpha   90.00
_cell.angle_beta   90.00
_cell.angle_gamma   90.00
#
_symmetry.space_group_name_H-M   'P 1'
#
loop_
_entity.id
_entity.type
_entity.pdbx_description
1 polymer ?
#
loop_
_entity_poly.entity_id
_entity_poly.type
_entity_poly.pdbx_seq_one_letter_code
_entity_poly.pdbx_strand_id
1 'polypeptide(L)'
;MKCWSCMGDVPNGAVRCPHCEAEVEAEPTTDEIETVRSALAGLEPEMIGELHDAFEKSESGEDFVNRIMIGDCPACGSSSTGDCENDPDIDDVCVARCLSCGQLWCPDCGELFKNALSTKHDCPAWDDMDLDDSEFLDDR
;
A
#
# COMPACT_ATOMS: atom_id res chain seq x y z
N MET A 1 1.37 10.14 -22.05
CA MET A 1 2.18 10.56 -20.89
C MET A 1 2.87 9.34 -20.28
N LYS A 2 3.71 9.48 -19.25
CA LYS A 2 4.31 8.34 -18.55
C LYS A 2 3.56 8.06 -17.26
N CYS A 3 3.42 6.79 -16.89
CA CYS A 3 2.99 6.39 -15.56
C CYS A 3 4.22 6.40 -14.65
N TRP A 4 4.20 7.18 -13.57
CA TRP A 4 5.34 7.27 -12.65
C TRP A 4 5.46 6.08 -11.69
N SER A 5 4.45 5.20 -11.66
CA SER A 5 4.47 3.94 -10.90
C SER A 5 5.21 2.82 -11.66
N CYS A 6 4.90 2.56 -12.93
CA CYS A 6 5.56 1.48 -13.71
C CYS A 6 6.46 1.96 -14.86
N MET A 7 6.62 3.28 -15.02
CA MET A 7 7.40 3.93 -16.10
C MET A 7 6.91 3.64 -17.53
N GLY A 8 5.77 2.97 -17.69
CA GLY A 8 5.12 2.68 -18.96
C GLY A 8 4.42 3.88 -19.61
N ASP A 9 4.16 3.78 -20.90
CA ASP A 9 3.39 4.79 -21.64
C ASP A 9 1.89 4.64 -21.38
N VAL A 10 1.23 5.75 -21.04
CA VAL A 10 -0.22 5.82 -20.80
C VAL A 10 -0.90 6.81 -21.76
N PRO A 11 -2.13 6.50 -22.22
CA PRO A 11 -2.92 7.42 -23.02
C PRO A 11 -3.13 8.78 -22.32
N ASN A 12 -3.16 9.87 -23.08
CA ASN A 12 -3.42 11.19 -22.51
C ASN A 12 -4.84 11.24 -21.92
N GLY A 13 -4.96 11.66 -20.66
CA GLY A 13 -6.23 11.75 -19.94
C GLY A 13 -6.72 10.42 -19.35
N ALA A 14 -5.90 9.36 -19.36
CA ALA A 14 -6.18 8.17 -18.56
C ALA A 14 -6.16 8.53 -17.07
N VAL A 15 -7.12 8.02 -16.31
CA VAL A 15 -7.19 8.21 -14.84
C VAL A 15 -6.39 7.12 -14.12
N ARG A 16 -6.32 5.91 -14.69
CA ARG A 16 -5.53 4.78 -14.17
C ARG A 16 -4.66 4.17 -15.26
N CYS A 17 -3.52 3.62 -14.85
CA CYS A 17 -2.59 2.95 -15.72
C CYS A 17 -3.16 1.58 -16.14
N PRO A 18 -3.24 1.25 -17.44
CA PRO A 18 -3.75 -0.05 -17.89
C PRO A 18 -2.75 -1.19 -17.66
N HIS A 19 -1.54 -0.90 -17.17
CA HIS A 19 -0.48 -1.88 -16.94
C HIS A 19 -0.37 -2.30 -15.47
N CYS A 20 -0.41 -1.33 -14.55
CA CYS A 20 -0.23 -1.57 -13.11
C CYS A 20 -1.40 -1.07 -12.25
N GLU A 21 -2.48 -0.60 -12.88
CA GLU A 21 -3.71 -0.12 -12.22
C GLU A 21 -3.56 1.13 -11.33
N ALA A 22 -2.33 1.61 -11.12
CA ALA A 22 -2.00 2.84 -10.40
C ALA A 22 -2.72 4.06 -10.99
N GLU A 23 -3.05 5.02 -10.14
CA GLU A 23 -3.59 6.30 -10.57
C GLU A 23 -2.55 7.07 -11.40
N VAL A 24 -3.03 7.75 -12.45
CA VAL A 24 -2.15 8.48 -13.35
C VAL A 24 -1.90 9.87 -12.77
N GLU A 25 -0.75 10.01 -12.13
CA GLU A 25 -0.32 11.26 -11.51
C GLU A 25 0.56 12.12 -12.43
N ALA A 26 0.71 13.39 -12.04
CA ALA A 26 1.65 14.30 -12.66
C ALA A 26 3.11 13.90 -12.35
N GLU A 27 4.06 14.45 -13.10
CA GLU A 27 5.49 14.30 -12.77
C GLU A 27 5.78 14.90 -11.40
N PRO A 28 6.50 14.18 -10.52
CA PRO A 28 6.92 14.71 -9.23
C PRO A 28 7.74 15.99 -9.41
N THR A 29 7.40 17.00 -8.62
CA THR A 29 8.13 18.27 -8.56
C THR A 29 9.49 18.09 -7.88
N THR A 30 10.40 19.03 -8.11
CA THR A 30 11.71 19.04 -7.45
C THR A 30 11.59 19.05 -5.91
N ASP A 31 10.63 19.80 -5.38
CA ASP A 31 10.42 19.93 -3.94
C ASP A 31 9.92 18.61 -3.31
N GLU A 32 9.06 17.86 -4.01
CA GLU A 32 8.63 16.52 -3.60
C GLU A 32 9.81 15.53 -3.59
N ILE A 33 10.66 15.57 -4.63
CA ILE A 33 11.87 14.74 -4.71
C ILE A 33 12.84 15.07 -3.57
N GLU A 34 13.05 16.35 -3.26
CA GLU A 34 13.93 16.77 -2.16
C GLU A 34 13.38 16.33 -0.80
N THR A 35 12.07 16.45 -0.60
CA THR A 35 11.39 16.01 0.63
C THR A 35 11.59 14.52 0.87
N VAL A 36 11.37 13.68 -0.15
CA VAL A 36 11.59 12.23 -0.05
C VAL A 36 13.06 11.91 0.21
N ARG A 37 14.00 12.60 -0.47
CA ARG A 37 15.45 12.41 -0.21
C ARG A 37 15.82 12.74 1.24
N SER A 38 15.29 13.82 1.79
CA SER A 38 15.52 14.19 3.19
C SER A 38 14.94 13.15 4.15
N ALA A 39 13.76 12.59 3.87
CA ALA A 39 13.18 11.52 4.67
C ALA A 39 14.05 10.25 4.63
N LEU A 40 14.49 9.83 3.45
CA LEU A 40 15.34 8.64 3.27
C LEU A 40 16.72 8.81 3.95
N ALA A 41 17.26 10.02 4.01
CA ALA A 41 18.53 10.30 4.70
C ALA A 41 18.46 10.11 6.23
N GLY A 42 17.26 10.10 6.81
CA GLY A 42 17.03 9.85 8.22
C GLY A 42 16.90 8.37 8.59
N LEU A 43 16.82 7.46 7.60
CA LEU A 43 16.64 6.03 7.83
C LEU A 43 17.96 5.33 8.17
N GLU A 44 17.87 4.26 8.96
CA GLU A 44 19.03 3.43 9.24
C GLU A 44 19.48 2.65 7.99
N PRO A 45 20.80 2.36 7.84
CA PRO A 45 21.32 1.70 6.64
C PRO A 45 20.70 0.33 6.34
N GLU A 46 20.29 -0.41 7.37
CA GLU A 46 19.63 -1.70 7.23
C GLU A 46 18.25 -1.54 6.58
N MET A 47 17.44 -0.59 7.07
CA MET A 47 16.13 -0.25 6.48
C MET A 47 16.27 0.24 5.04
N ILE A 48 17.31 1.04 4.73
CA ILE A 48 17.59 1.47 3.35
C ILE A 48 17.88 0.25 2.46
N GLY A 49 18.62 -0.74 2.97
CA GLY A 49 18.89 -1.99 2.26
C GLY A 49 17.62 -2.78 1.95
N GLU A 50 16.70 -2.88 2.92
CA GLU A 50 15.40 -3.55 2.75
C GLU A 50 14.51 -2.81 1.74
N LEU A 51 14.43 -1.48 1.82
CA LEU A 51 13.69 -0.67 0.85
C LEU A 51 14.26 -0.81 -0.56
N HIS A 52 15.58 -0.86 -0.71
CA HIS A 52 16.21 -1.07 -2.00
C HIS A 52 15.90 -2.46 -2.58
N ASP A 53 15.98 -3.51 -1.75
CA ASP A 53 15.61 -4.88 -2.15
C ASP A 53 14.13 -4.98 -2.53
N ALA A 54 13.26 -4.28 -1.80
CA ALA A 54 11.85 -4.17 -2.14
C ALA A 54 11.64 -3.50 -3.49
N PHE A 55 12.34 -2.38 -3.76
CA PHE A 55 12.26 -1.67 -5.03
C PHE A 55 12.75 -2.54 -6.20
N GLU A 56 13.89 -3.21 -6.08
CA GLU A 56 14.45 -4.05 -7.16
C GLU A 56 13.56 -5.24 -7.54
N LYS A 57 12.76 -5.73 -6.61
CA LYS A 57 11.85 -6.87 -6.81
C LYS A 57 10.44 -6.46 -7.24
N SER A 58 10.16 -5.17 -7.32
CA SER A 58 8.83 -4.64 -7.66
C SER A 58 8.76 -4.28 -9.13
N GLU A 59 7.66 -4.63 -9.79
CA GLU A 59 7.43 -4.28 -11.19
C GLU A 59 6.79 -2.89 -11.34
N SER A 60 6.13 -2.41 -10.29
CA SER A 60 5.50 -1.10 -10.20
C SER A 60 5.60 -0.49 -8.79
N GLY A 61 5.29 0.79 -8.68
CA GLY A 61 5.17 1.47 -7.39
C GLY A 61 4.11 0.86 -6.47
N GLU A 62 3.01 0.36 -7.03
CA GLU A 62 1.98 -0.35 -6.26
C GLU A 62 2.52 -1.67 -5.70
N ASP A 63 3.25 -2.43 -6.52
CA ASP A 63 3.89 -3.65 -6.03
C ASP A 63 4.90 -3.35 -4.92
N PHE A 64 5.62 -2.23 -5.03
CA PHE A 64 6.56 -1.77 -4.00
C PHE A 64 5.85 -1.41 -2.70
N VAL A 65 4.78 -0.62 -2.76
CA VAL A 65 3.97 -0.24 -1.59
C VAL A 65 3.39 -1.48 -0.94
N ASN A 66 2.76 -2.36 -1.71
CA ASN A 66 2.19 -3.61 -1.20
C ASN A 66 3.26 -4.49 -0.54
N ARG A 67 4.46 -4.58 -1.12
CA ARG A 67 5.54 -5.39 -0.56
C ARG A 67 6.07 -4.88 0.77
N ILE A 68 6.02 -3.56 0.99
CA ILE A 68 6.44 -2.93 2.26
C ILE A 68 5.32 -2.94 3.29
N MET A 69 4.09 -2.63 2.87
CA MET A 69 2.97 -2.38 3.78
C MET A 69 2.18 -3.65 4.12
N ILE A 70 2.18 -4.64 3.23
CA ILE A 70 1.39 -5.88 3.39
C ILE A 70 2.30 -7.10 3.60
N GLY A 71 3.40 -7.16 2.86
CA GLY A 71 4.34 -8.27 2.88
C GLY A 71 3.81 -9.54 2.19
N ASP A 72 4.45 -10.68 2.51
CA ASP A 72 4.16 -11.96 1.88
C ASP A 72 2.89 -12.61 2.43
N CYS A 73 2.16 -13.33 1.59
CA CYS A 73 0.94 -14.02 1.99
C CYS A 73 1.20 -15.08 3.08
N PRO A 74 0.54 -15.01 4.24
CA PRO A 74 0.77 -15.95 5.35
C PRO A 74 0.33 -17.39 5.04
N ALA A 75 -0.55 -17.59 4.05
CA ALA A 75 -1.03 -18.92 3.69
C ALA A 75 -0.14 -19.65 2.68
N CYS A 76 0.51 -18.94 1.75
CA CYS A 76 1.26 -19.56 0.65
C CYS A 76 2.68 -19.02 0.43
N GLY A 77 3.07 -17.94 1.12
CA GLY A 77 4.38 -17.31 1.00
C GLY A 77 4.60 -16.54 -0.31
N SER A 78 3.55 -16.29 -1.10
CA SER A 78 3.64 -15.46 -2.30
C SER A 78 3.80 -13.99 -1.94
N SER A 79 4.71 -13.29 -2.61
CA SER A 79 4.88 -11.83 -2.52
C SER A 79 3.95 -11.05 -3.45
N SER A 80 3.05 -11.75 -4.16
CA SER A 80 2.03 -11.13 -5.01
C SER A 80 0.79 -10.85 -4.16
N THR A 81 0.82 -9.70 -3.49
CA THR A 81 -0.17 -9.25 -2.52
C THR A 81 -0.62 -7.83 -2.85
N GLY A 82 -1.81 -7.45 -2.36
CA GLY A 82 -2.36 -6.11 -2.49
C GLY A 82 -3.41 -5.88 -1.40
N ASP A 83 -3.85 -4.65 -1.18
CA ASP A 83 -4.92 -4.34 -0.24
C ASP A 83 -6.29 -4.37 -0.93
N CYS A 84 -7.34 -4.11 -0.14
CA CYS A 84 -8.73 -4.11 -0.55
C CYS A 84 -9.38 -2.72 -0.53
N GLU A 85 -8.61 -1.62 -0.55
CA GLU A 85 -9.16 -0.25 -0.58
C GLU A 85 -10.05 -0.02 -1.81
N ASN A 86 -9.71 -0.65 -2.94
CA ASN A 86 -10.43 -0.48 -4.21
C ASN A 86 -11.38 -1.66 -4.51
N ASP A 87 -11.54 -2.59 -3.55
CA ASP A 87 -12.40 -3.76 -3.74
C ASP A 87 -13.87 -3.39 -3.46
N PRO A 88 -14.80 -3.59 -4.42
CA PRO A 88 -16.18 -3.12 -4.29
C PRO A 88 -16.98 -3.82 -3.18
N ASP A 89 -16.54 -5.00 -2.74
CA ASP A 89 -17.23 -5.78 -1.70
C ASP A 89 -16.63 -5.55 -0.30
N ILE A 90 -15.38 -5.05 -0.22
CA ILE A 90 -14.63 -4.91 1.03
C ILE A 90 -14.36 -3.43 1.36
N ASP A 91 -13.81 -2.65 0.43
CA ASP A 91 -13.51 -1.21 0.57
C ASP A 91 -12.74 -0.89 1.87
N ASP A 92 -11.62 -1.58 2.10
CA ASP A 92 -10.84 -1.50 3.33
C ASP A 92 -9.33 -1.71 3.06
N VAL A 93 -8.53 -0.66 3.26
CA VAL A 93 -7.06 -0.67 3.10
C VAL A 93 -6.36 -1.54 4.15
N CYS A 94 -7.01 -1.76 5.29
CA CYS A 94 -6.50 -2.60 6.36
C CYS A 94 -6.76 -4.09 6.13
N VAL A 95 -7.34 -4.45 4.99
CA VAL A 95 -7.54 -5.83 4.56
C VAL A 95 -6.63 -6.12 3.38
N ALA A 96 -5.72 -7.05 3.58
CA ALA A 96 -4.83 -7.56 2.55
C ALA A 96 -5.46 -8.75 1.82
N ARG A 97 -5.08 -8.90 0.54
CA ARG A 97 -5.43 -10.03 -0.32
C ARG A 97 -4.21 -10.58 -1.05
N CYS A 98 -4.20 -11.90 -1.24
CA CYS A 98 -3.18 -12.56 -2.04
C CYS A 98 -3.70 -12.71 -3.47
N LEU A 99 -2.97 -12.16 -4.43
CA LEU A 99 -3.33 -12.25 -5.84
C LEU A 99 -3.06 -13.65 -6.42
N SER A 100 -2.29 -14.49 -5.71
CA SER A 100 -2.00 -15.87 -6.13
C SER A 100 -3.01 -16.90 -5.62
N CYS A 101 -3.40 -16.83 -4.33
CA CYS A 101 -4.27 -17.85 -3.72
C CYS A 101 -5.63 -17.31 -3.24
N GLY A 102 -5.84 -15.99 -3.26
CA GLY A 102 -7.08 -15.34 -2.84
C GLY A 102 -7.30 -15.28 -1.32
N GLN A 103 -6.30 -15.66 -0.50
CA GLN A 103 -6.40 -15.51 0.95
C GLN A 103 -6.56 -14.04 1.33
N LEU A 104 -7.46 -13.76 2.26
CA LEU A 104 -7.66 -12.44 2.87
C LEU A 104 -7.11 -12.43 4.31
N TRP A 105 -6.46 -11.36 4.75
CA TRP A 105 -5.96 -11.23 6.13
C TRP A 105 -5.79 -9.77 6.56
N CYS A 106 -5.61 -9.54 7.85
CA CYS A 106 -5.15 -8.25 8.36
C CYS A 106 -3.62 -8.21 8.38
N PRO A 107 -2.96 -7.24 7.71
CA PRO A 107 -1.50 -7.15 7.68
C PRO A 107 -0.91 -6.80 9.05
N ASP A 108 -1.68 -6.11 9.92
CA ASP A 108 -1.18 -5.67 11.23
C ASP A 108 -1.18 -6.79 12.28
N CYS A 109 -2.27 -7.57 12.39
CA CYS A 109 -2.38 -8.64 13.40
C CYS A 109 -2.18 -10.05 12.83
N GLY A 110 -2.20 -10.21 11.50
CA GLY A 110 -2.05 -11.50 10.82
C GLY A 110 -3.29 -12.40 10.85
N GLU A 111 -4.45 -11.92 11.31
CA GLU A 111 -5.68 -12.73 11.32
C GLU A 111 -6.14 -13.09 9.92
N LEU A 112 -6.45 -14.36 9.68
CA LEU A 112 -6.90 -14.88 8.39
C LEU A 112 -8.42 -14.85 8.27
N PHE A 113 -8.91 -14.20 7.22
CA PHE A 113 -10.34 -14.13 6.92
C PHE A 113 -10.76 -15.25 5.95
N LYS A 114 -12.00 -15.73 6.10
CA LYS A 114 -12.54 -16.79 5.24
C LYS A 114 -13.13 -16.25 3.94
N ASN A 115 -13.64 -15.02 3.98
CA ASN A 115 -14.29 -14.31 2.88
C ASN A 115 -14.47 -12.82 3.23
N ALA A 116 -14.94 -12.03 2.27
CA ALA A 116 -15.22 -10.59 2.41
C ALA A 116 -16.17 -10.26 3.58
N LEU A 117 -17.11 -11.14 3.95
CA LEU A 117 -18.04 -10.88 5.06
C LEU A 117 -17.36 -11.03 6.44
N SER A 118 -16.19 -11.67 6.49
CA SER A 118 -15.43 -11.90 7.72
C SER A 118 -14.27 -10.93 7.92
N THR A 119 -14.10 -9.93 7.04
CA THR A 119 -13.01 -8.95 7.13
C THR A 119 -13.23 -7.90 8.21
N LYS A 120 -14.47 -7.71 8.66
CA LYS A 120 -14.77 -6.88 9.82
C LYS A 120 -14.30 -7.56 11.09
N HIS A 121 -13.14 -7.14 11.59
CA HIS A 121 -12.60 -7.55 12.88
C HIS A 121 -12.18 -6.34 13.71
N ASP A 122 -12.05 -6.56 15.02
CA ASP A 122 -11.44 -5.59 15.93
C ASP A 122 -9.95 -5.95 16.07
N CYS A 123 -9.08 -5.17 15.42
CA CYS A 123 -7.64 -5.44 15.41
C CYS A 123 -6.98 -4.98 16.72
N PRO A 124 -6.29 -5.86 17.47
CA PRO A 124 -5.58 -5.46 18.67
C PRO A 124 -4.47 -4.43 18.42
N ALA A 125 -3.93 -4.37 17.19
CA ALA A 125 -2.92 -3.38 16.82
C ALA A 125 -3.48 -1.95 16.71
N TRP A 126 -4.81 -1.81 16.64
CA TRP A 126 -5.49 -0.53 16.52
C TRP A 126 -6.14 -0.07 17.84
N ASP A 127 -6.23 -0.96 18.84
CA ASP A 127 -6.87 -0.66 20.13
C ASP A 127 -6.21 0.49 20.91
N ASP A 128 -4.90 0.72 20.71
CA ASP A 128 -4.16 1.83 21.33
C ASP A 128 -4.13 3.11 20.46
N MET A 129 -4.71 3.08 19.26
CA MET A 129 -4.91 4.27 18.44
C MET A 129 -6.16 4.99 18.93
N ASP A 130 -6.05 5.63 20.10
CA ASP A 130 -7.00 6.63 20.61
C ASP A 130 -7.05 7.81 19.61
N LEU A 131 -7.75 7.62 18.49
CA LEU A 131 -8.26 8.72 17.67
C LEU A 131 -9.43 9.30 18.46
N ASP A 132 -9.09 10.09 19.48
CA ASP A 132 -10.06 10.96 20.11
C ASP A 132 -10.50 12.01 19.07
N ASP A 133 -11.57 11.68 18.33
CA ASP A 133 -12.27 12.56 17.41
C ASP A 133 -12.79 13.86 18.08
N SER A 134 -12.60 14.03 19.41
CA SER A 134 -13.02 15.23 20.13
C SER A 134 -12.02 16.41 20.09
N GLU A 135 -10.78 16.24 19.61
CA GLU A 135 -9.82 17.37 19.52
C GLU A 135 -9.90 18.17 18.20
N PHE A 136 -10.71 17.75 17.21
CA PHE A 136 -10.88 18.48 15.92
C PHE A 136 -12.06 19.46 15.88
N LEU A 137 -12.70 19.72 17.02
CA LEU A 137 -13.82 20.66 17.13
C LEU A 137 -13.55 21.81 18.12
N ASP A 138 -12.39 22.46 18.04
CA ASP A 138 -12.19 23.76 18.70
C ASP A 138 -11.26 24.67 17.89
N ASP A 139 -11.73 25.11 16.72
CA ASP A 139 -11.30 26.41 16.17
C ASP A 139 -12.33 26.89 15.12
N ARG A 140 -13.39 27.54 15.61
CA ARG A 140 -14.35 28.28 14.77
C ARG A 140 -14.77 29.61 15.40
#